data_AF-A0A378WNV1-F1
#
_entry.id   AF-A0A378WNV1-F1
#
_cell.length_a   1.000
_cell.length_b   1.000
_cell.length_c   1.000
_cell.angle_alpha   90.00
_cell.angle_beta   90.00
_cell.angle_gamma   90.00
#
_symmetry.space_group_name_H-M   'P 1'
#
loop_
_entity.id
_entity.type
_entity.pdbx_description
1 polymer ?
#
loop_
_entity_poly.entity_id
_entity_poly.type
_entity_poly.pdbx_seq_one_letter_code
_entity_poly.pdbx_strand_id
1 'polypeptide(L)'
;MADLRMWSADRLHGSELGHERFALAAAEALGLDGADHSWAHPPEGSEGFRAAGAASELAWVAATLRPWVWRRLRGVSTGDGRPAKRPELRPVAPGGMP
;
A
#
# COMPACT_ATOMS: atom_id res chain seq x y z
N MET A 1 6.32 11.34 -2.97
CA MET A 1 5.29 10.27 -3.00
C MET A 1 4.54 10.17 -4.36
N ALA A 2 5.08 10.71 -5.47
CA ALA A 2 4.46 10.60 -6.79
C ALA A 2 5.16 9.59 -7.72
N ASP A 3 6.25 8.97 -7.25
CA ASP A 3 7.00 7.99 -8.00
C ASP A 3 6.29 6.63 -7.96
N LEU A 4 5.84 6.14 -9.11
CA LEU A 4 5.12 4.87 -9.21
C LEU A 4 6.02 3.68 -8.83
N ARG A 5 7.35 3.82 -8.88
CA ARG A 5 8.28 2.76 -8.48
C ARG A 5 8.21 2.45 -6.99
N MET A 6 7.66 3.36 -6.17
CA MET A 6 7.39 3.09 -4.74
C MET A 6 6.23 2.11 -4.53
N TRP A 7 5.47 1.79 -5.57
CA TRP A 7 4.28 0.97 -5.46
C TRP A 7 4.40 -0.30 -6.31
N SER A 8 3.71 -1.35 -5.88
CA SER A 8 3.47 -2.54 -6.68
C SER A 8 2.60 -2.22 -7.90
N ALA A 9 2.41 -3.20 -8.79
CA ALA A 9 1.59 -3.06 -10.00
C ALA A 9 0.14 -2.64 -9.70
N ASP A 10 -0.39 -2.98 -8.53
CA ASP A 10 -1.72 -2.56 -8.07
C ASP A 10 -1.77 -1.13 -7.53
N ARG A 11 -0.64 -0.45 -7.44
CA ARG A 11 -0.48 0.94 -6.97
C ARG A 11 -1.08 1.22 -5.59
N LEU A 12 -1.31 0.17 -4.80
CA LEU A 12 -1.86 0.23 -3.45
C LEU A 12 -0.84 -0.27 -2.42
N HIS A 13 -0.15 -1.36 -2.75
CA HIS A 13 0.89 -1.92 -1.90
C HIS A 13 2.24 -1.31 -2.23
N GLY A 14 3.10 -1.18 -1.23
CA GLY A 14 4.49 -0.78 -1.45
C GLY A 14 5.22 -1.82 -2.30
N SER A 15 6.07 -1.35 -3.22
CA SER A 15 7.10 -2.19 -3.82
C SER A 15 8.20 -2.45 -2.78
N GLU A 16 9.22 -3.23 -3.16
CA GLU A 16 10.44 -3.39 -2.34
C GLU A 16 11.06 -2.03 -1.98
N LEU A 17 11.27 -1.16 -2.98
CA LEU A 17 11.74 0.21 -2.78
C LEU A 17 10.78 1.03 -1.91
N GLY A 18 9.47 0.87 -2.10
CA GLY A 18 8.46 1.52 -1.27
C GLY A 18 8.59 1.14 0.19
N HIS A 19 8.69 -0.15 0.48
CA HIS A 19 8.85 -0.68 1.83
C HIS A 19 10.15 -0.21 2.49
N GLU A 20 11.27 -0.20 1.75
CA GLU A 20 12.54 0.34 2.24
C GLU A 20 12.38 1.79 2.70
N ARG A 21 11.76 2.64 1.86
CA ARG A 21 11.54 4.06 2.18
C ARG A 21 10.57 4.25 3.35
N PHE A 22 9.51 3.44 3.42
CA PHE A 22 8.58 3.48 4.55
C PHE A 22 9.25 3.06 5.86
N ALA A 23 10.14 2.06 5.82
CA ALA A 23 10.89 1.63 7.00
C ALA A 23 11.84 2.73 7.50
N LEU A 24 12.57 3.40 6.60
CA LEU A 24 13.44 4.53 6.96
C LEU A 24 12.63 5.71 7.54
N ALA A 25 11.49 6.06 6.92
CA ALA A 25 10.61 7.10 7.44
C ALA A 25 10.06 6.76 8.84
N ALA A 26 9.69 5.50 9.05
CA ALA A 26 9.23 5.02 10.35
C ALA A 26 10.37 5.06 11.40
N ALA A 27 11.59 4.69 11.01
CA ALA A 27 12.76 4.75 11.89
C ALA A 27 13.06 6.19 12.35
N GLU A 28 13.00 7.17 11.44
CA GLU A 28 13.15 8.59 11.79
C GLU A 28 12.01 9.05 12.71
N ALA A 29 10.76 8.71 12.38
CA ALA A 29 9.59 9.09 13.18
C ALA A 29 9.60 8.50 14.61
N LEU A 30 10.25 7.34 14.79
CA LEU A 30 10.44 6.69 16.09
C LEU A 30 11.72 7.14 16.81
N GLY A 31 12.57 7.97 16.19
CA GLY A 31 13.81 8.47 16.78
C GLY A 31 14.87 7.39 16.99
N LEU A 32 14.94 6.40 16.11
CA LEU A 32 15.93 5.33 16.21
C LEU A 32 17.34 5.85 15.89
N ASP A 33 18.35 5.31 16.57
CA ASP A 33 19.75 5.67 16.34
C ASP A 33 20.17 5.40 14.89
N GLY A 34 20.79 6.41 14.26
CA GLY A 34 21.23 6.35 12.87
C GLY A 34 20.12 6.55 11.84
N ALA A 35 18.88 6.80 12.25
CA ALA A 35 17.83 7.22 11.33
C ALA A 35 18.04 8.67 10.87
N ASP A 36 17.75 8.92 9.60
CA ASP A 36 17.90 10.23 8.98
C ASP A 36 16.81 10.49 7.93
N HIS A 37 16.87 11.66 7.31
CA HIS A 37 15.88 12.11 6.33
C HIS A 37 16.06 11.49 4.93
N SER A 38 16.90 10.46 4.79
CA SER A 38 17.26 9.90 3.47
C SER A 38 16.05 9.31 2.73
N TRP A 39 15.02 8.88 3.43
CA TRP A 39 13.78 8.35 2.85
C TRP A 39 13.07 9.35 1.93
N ALA A 40 13.25 10.66 2.16
CA ALA A 40 12.61 11.72 1.38
C ALA A 40 13.40 12.08 0.11
N HIS A 41 14.66 11.63 0.00
CA HIS A 41 15.45 11.85 -1.20
C HIS A 41 14.90 11.04 -2.38
N PRO A 42 14.91 11.61 -3.60
CA PRO A 42 14.49 10.89 -4.79
C PRO A 42 15.37 9.64 -4.97
N PRO A 43 14.78 8.47 -5.28
CA PRO A 43 15.56 7.28 -5.62
C PRO A 43 16.52 7.56 -6.79
N GLU A 44 17.62 6.82 -6.86
CA GLU A 44 18.50 6.88 -8.01
C GLU A 44 17.72 6.60 -9.31
N GLY A 45 18.08 7.33 -10.38
CA GLY A 45 17.36 7.24 -11.66
C GLY A 45 15.95 7.85 -11.66
N SER A 46 15.60 8.69 -10.68
CA SER A 46 14.37 9.51 -10.74
C SER A 46 14.42 10.57 -11.84
N GLU A 47 15.61 10.95 -12.29
CA GLU A 47 15.82 11.89 -13.40
C GLU A 47 15.26 11.29 -14.70
N GLY A 48 14.06 11.72 -15.09
CA GLY A 48 13.38 11.23 -16.29
C GLY A 48 12.16 10.35 -16.03
N PHE A 49 11.84 10.03 -14.77
CA PHE A 49 10.56 9.40 -14.44
C PHE A 49 9.42 10.37 -14.72
N ARG A 50 8.70 10.14 -15.83
CA ARG A 50 7.46 10.85 -16.14
C ARG A 50 6.30 10.08 -15.51
N ALA A 51 5.42 10.79 -14.81
CA ALA A 51 4.13 10.23 -14.38
C ALA A 51 3.44 9.59 -15.59
N ALA A 52 2.77 8.46 -15.36
CA ALA A 52 2.10 7.75 -16.44
C ALA A 52 1.04 8.68 -17.08
N GLY A 53 1.01 8.73 -18.42
CA GLY A 53 0.05 9.57 -19.14
C GLY A 53 -1.39 9.07 -18.96
N ALA A 54 -2.38 9.91 -19.25
CA ALA A 54 -3.80 9.61 -19.04
C ALA A 54 -4.27 8.28 -19.66
N ALA A 55 -3.71 7.87 -20.80
CA ALA A 55 -4.02 6.57 -21.42
C ALA A 55 -3.52 5.38 -20.58
N SER A 56 -2.33 5.49 -19.99
CA SER A 56 -1.77 4.47 -19.11
C SER A 56 -2.53 4.39 -17.79
N GLU A 57 -2.94 5.55 -17.24
CA GLU A 57 -3.84 5.62 -16.09
C GLU A 57 -5.16 4.90 -16.36
N LEU A 58 -5.81 5.21 -17.49
CA LEU A 58 -7.07 4.58 -17.86
C LEU A 58 -6.93 3.07 -18.08
N ALA A 59 -5.84 2.63 -18.72
CA ALA A 59 -5.55 1.21 -18.91
C ALA A 59 -5.37 0.48 -17.57
N TRP A 60 -4.63 1.08 -16.63
CA TRP A 60 -4.45 0.53 -15.28
C TRP A 60 -5.78 0.46 -14.51
N VAL A 61 -6.58 1.54 -14.55
CA VAL A 61 -7.92 1.57 -13.93
C VAL A 61 -8.80 0.46 -14.50
N ALA A 62 -8.82 0.30 -15.83
CA ALA A 62 -9.61 -0.72 -16.48
C ALA A 62 -9.16 -2.14 -16.11
N ALA A 63 -7.85 -2.38 -16.00
CA ALA A 63 -7.30 -3.67 -15.58
C ALA A 63 -7.63 -4.01 -14.11
N THR A 64 -7.62 -3.00 -13.25
CA THR A 64 -7.77 -3.18 -11.79
C THR A 64 -9.23 -3.19 -11.34
N LEU A 65 -10.05 -2.26 -11.83
CA LEU A 65 -11.45 -2.11 -11.40
C LEU A 65 -12.39 -3.11 -12.07
N ARG A 66 -12.16 -3.48 -13.34
CA ARG A 66 -13.09 -4.35 -14.08
C ARG A 66 -13.36 -5.68 -13.35
N PRO A 67 -12.35 -6.43 -12.85
CA PRO A 67 -12.61 -7.66 -12.10
C PRO A 67 -13.42 -7.42 -10.82
N TRP A 68 -13.18 -6.29 -10.14
CA TRP A 68 -13.93 -5.92 -8.94
C TRP A 68 -15.39 -5.59 -9.24
N VAL A 69 -15.66 -4.75 -10.27
CA VAL A 69 -17.02 -4.43 -10.72
C VAL A 69 -17.77 -5.70 -11.11
N TRP A 70 -17.14 -6.60 -11.87
CA TRP A 70 -17.73 -7.87 -12.29
C TRP A 70 -18.09 -8.81 -11.12
N ARG A 71 -17.27 -8.84 -10.06
CA ARG A 71 -17.63 -9.57 -8.83
C ARG A 71 -18.80 -8.90 -8.11
N ARG A 72 -18.74 -7.57 -7.97
CA ARG A 72 -19.75 -6.79 -7.24
C ARG A 72 -21.14 -6.90 -7.88
N LEU A 73 -21.21 -6.82 -9.21
CA LEU A 73 -22.46 -7.00 -9.97
C LEU A 73 -23.07 -8.39 -9.80
N ARG A 74 -22.24 -9.42 -9.55
CA ARG A 74 -22.69 -10.78 -9.28
C ARG A 74 -22.93 -11.06 -7.79
N GLY A 75 -22.90 -10.02 -6.95
CA GLY A 75 -23.05 -10.15 -5.50
C GLY A 75 -21.88 -10.87 -4.81
N VAL A 76 -20.75 -11.07 -5.49
CA VAL A 76 -19.60 -11.80 -4.95
C VAL A 76 -18.67 -10.84 -4.21
N SER A 77 -18.44 -11.11 -2.93
CA SER A 77 -17.48 -10.43 -2.06
C SER A 77 -16.19 -11.23 -1.90
N THR A 78 -15.08 -10.54 -1.61
CA THR A 78 -13.84 -11.19 -1.18
C THR A 78 -13.97 -11.88 0.18
N GLY A 79 -15.01 -11.57 0.94
CA GLY A 79 -15.34 -12.21 2.21
C GLY A 79 -16.24 -13.44 2.09
N ASP A 80 -16.77 -13.76 0.90
CA ASP A 80 -17.73 -14.86 0.75
C ASP A 80 -17.09 -16.20 1.11
N GLY A 81 -17.80 -16.99 1.91
CA GLY A 81 -17.33 -18.29 2.40
C GLY A 81 -16.18 -18.22 3.42
N ARG A 82 -15.69 -17.01 3.78
CA ARG A 82 -14.65 -16.86 4.81
C ARG A 82 -15.27 -16.69 6.19
N PRO A 83 -14.96 -17.57 7.16
CA PRO A 83 -15.42 -17.36 8.53
C PRO A 83 -14.71 -16.15 9.14
N ALA A 84 -15.39 -15.46 10.04
CA ALA A 84 -14.79 -14.36 10.79
C ALA A 84 -13.59 -14.87 11.61
N LYS A 85 -12.47 -14.13 11.60
CA LYS A 85 -11.29 -14.44 12.43
C LYS A 85 -11.62 -14.48 13.93
N ARG A 86 -12.63 -13.71 14.34
CA ARG A 86 -13.22 -13.68 15.69
C ARG A 86 -14.75 -13.67 15.55
N PRO A 87 -15.39 -14.85 15.46
CA PRO A 87 -16.84 -14.94 15.24
C PRO A 87 -17.64 -14.59 16.51
N GLU A 88 -17.02 -14.73 17.67
CA GLU A 88 -17.61 -14.43 18.97
C GLU A 88 -17.10 -13.09 19.48
N LEU A 89 -18.01 -12.29 20.05
CA LEU A 89 -17.66 -11.06 20.75
C LEU A 89 -16.91 -11.42 22.03
N ARG A 90 -15.68 -10.93 22.18
CA ARG A 90 -14.86 -11.12 23.39
C ARG A 90 -14.53 -9.76 24.00
N PRO A 91 -14.52 -9.63 25.34
CA PRO A 91 -14.09 -8.41 26.00
C PRO A 91 -12.67 -8.02 25.57
N VAL A 92 -12.46 -6.73 25.29
CA VAL A 92 -11.12 -6.18 25.13
C VAL A 92 -10.56 -5.97 26.53
N ALA A 93 -9.53 -6.73 26.91
CA ALA A 93 -8.83 -6.47 28.16
C ALA A 93 -8.20 -5.07 28.07
N PRO A 94 -8.27 -4.24 29.13
CA PRO A 94 -7.50 -3.00 29.17
C PRO A 94 -6.03 -3.39 29.03
N GLY A 95 -5.43 -3.00 27.91
CA GLY A 95 -4.04 -3.37 27.61
C GLY A 95 -3.12 -2.79 28.67
N GLY A 96 -2.42 -3.65 29.40
CA GLY A 96 -1.18 -3.25 30.05
C GLY A 96 -0.20 -2.86 28.95
N MET A 97 0.14 -1.58 28.89
CA MET A 97 1.31 -1.12 28.13
C MET A 97 2.54 -1.82 28.74
N PRO A 98 3.49 -2.33 27.93
CA PRO A 98 4.81 -2.65 28.45
C PRO A 98 5.50 -1.41 29.04
#